data_AF-A0A1M5G302-F1
#
_entry.id   AF-A0A1M5G302-F1
#
_cell.length_a   1.000
_cell.length_b   1.000
_cell.length_c   1.000
_cell.angle_alpha   90.00
_cell.angle_beta   90.00
_cell.angle_gamma   90.00
#
_symmetry.space_group_name_H-M   'P 1'
#
loop_
_entity.id
_entity.type
_entity.pdbx_description
1 polymer ?
#
loop_
_entity_poly.entity_id
_entity_poly.type
_entity_poly.pdbx_seq_one_letter_code
_entity_poly.pdbx_strand_id
1 'polypeptide(L)'
;MKEKIGLITFYQNNYGSILQCFSTKSLLRTLNYDCDVLCLSEYQRNDIIIRLCKFVRLVGKILRYPSFCISLAKSKLYGNCLTTKLTTRTIEEMNSFVKSYLKPVEISNKVLKKDGEKRYNLFIAGSDQIWNLSSLFYSFYFLTFAPREKRISFAVSFGISQIPKYNQKELQKVLNEYNYISVREETGVEIVKKYSNTKVCRIADPTFIYNADEWRDFAKDAVIPSQKYILVHFLNEPNEIALESMAWLSKQLNLDVIALGYKYDVFDKLKRFTFMDGGPWEYVSMIDHAEFVLTDSFHSSLFSINFNKRFFVFHRDYSVSKQTSRISDLLKRFGMDNRLIENVDILKNIYLEYLPEETSVVLKKERATIRDYIQKSISGQIPQCFLQGENDAT
;
A
#
# COMPACT_ATOMS: atom_id res chain seq x y z
N MET A 1 11.97 -28.58 -11.37
CA MET A 1 10.76 -27.93 -10.78
C MET A 1 11.04 -26.45 -10.67
N LYS A 2 10.07 -25.57 -10.93
CA LYS A 2 10.25 -24.14 -10.67
C LYS A 2 10.44 -23.91 -9.17
N GLU A 3 11.38 -23.05 -8.80
CA GLU A 3 11.56 -22.64 -7.41
C GLU A 3 10.31 -21.88 -6.94
N LYS A 4 9.96 -22.07 -5.67
CA LYS A 4 8.69 -21.58 -5.12
C LYS A 4 8.92 -20.58 -4.00
N ILE A 5 8.24 -19.44 -4.07
CA ILE A 5 8.31 -18.35 -3.11
C ILE A 5 6.97 -18.21 -2.37
N GLY A 6 7.04 -18.07 -1.05
CA GLY A 6 5.88 -17.70 -0.23
C GLY A 6 5.80 -16.18 -0.06
N LEU A 7 4.76 -15.54 -0.60
CA LEU A 7 4.53 -14.10 -0.49
C LEU A 7 3.51 -13.81 0.62
N ILE A 8 3.89 -12.97 1.58
CA ILE A 8 3.05 -12.53 2.69
C ILE A 8 2.83 -11.02 2.54
N THR A 9 1.59 -10.60 2.29
CA THR A 9 1.21 -9.18 2.17
C THR A 9 -0.31 -9.02 2.33
N PHE A 10 -0.82 -7.79 2.31
CA PHE A 10 -2.25 -7.51 2.19
C PHE A 10 -2.71 -7.68 0.73
N TYR A 11 -3.88 -8.25 0.52
CA TYR A 11 -4.37 -8.60 -0.82
C TYR A 11 -5.90 -8.55 -0.96
N GLN A 12 -6.62 -7.96 0.00
CA GLN A 12 -8.09 -7.94 0.04
C GLN A 12 -8.62 -6.57 0.46
N ASN A 13 -9.87 -6.27 0.08
CA ASN A 13 -10.67 -5.13 0.55
C ASN A 13 -10.04 -3.74 0.35
N ASN A 14 -9.08 -3.64 -0.58
CA ASN A 14 -8.44 -2.38 -0.98
C ASN A 14 -7.80 -2.57 -2.36
N TYR A 15 -8.09 -1.68 -3.31
CA TYR A 15 -7.53 -1.73 -4.66
C TYR A 15 -6.00 -1.75 -4.66
N GLY A 16 -5.39 -0.89 -3.84
CA GLY A 16 -3.95 -0.79 -3.69
C GLY A 16 -3.32 -2.09 -3.19
N SER A 17 -3.85 -2.66 -2.12
CA SER A 17 -3.38 -3.95 -1.58
C SER A 17 -3.48 -5.09 -2.60
N ILE A 18 -4.57 -5.13 -3.37
CA ILE A 18 -4.77 -6.14 -4.43
C ILE A 18 -3.73 -5.97 -5.54
N LEU A 19 -3.57 -4.74 -6.05
CA LEU A 19 -2.72 -4.44 -7.21
C LEU A 19 -1.23 -4.51 -6.90
N GLN A 20 -0.80 -4.13 -5.69
CA GLN A 20 0.60 -4.32 -5.27
C GLN A 20 0.96 -5.81 -5.12
N CYS A 21 0.00 -6.62 -4.64
CA CYS A 21 0.17 -8.06 -4.51
C CYS A 21 0.24 -8.73 -5.89
N PHE A 22 -0.68 -8.35 -6.79
CA PHE A 22 -0.64 -8.74 -8.20
C PHE A 22 0.71 -8.39 -8.83
N SER A 23 1.18 -7.16 -8.62
CA SER A 23 2.41 -6.69 -9.24
C SER A 23 3.63 -7.45 -8.75
N THR A 24 3.69 -7.73 -7.44
CA THR A 24 4.77 -8.54 -6.85
C THR A 24 4.75 -9.97 -7.38
N LYS A 25 3.58 -10.62 -7.36
CA LYS A 25 3.42 -12.01 -7.86
C LYS A 25 3.82 -12.12 -9.33
N SER A 26 3.39 -11.18 -10.15
CA SER A 26 3.69 -11.18 -11.58
C SER A 26 5.16 -10.86 -11.87
N LEU A 27 5.79 -9.95 -11.12
CA LEU A 27 7.24 -9.72 -11.19
C LEU A 27 8.03 -11.01 -10.90
N LEU A 28 7.72 -11.71 -9.81
CA LEU A 28 8.37 -12.98 -9.47
C LEU A 28 8.20 -14.03 -10.58
N ARG A 29 7.04 -14.06 -11.23
CA ARG A 29 6.79 -14.94 -12.38
C ARG A 29 7.69 -14.61 -13.57
N THR A 30 7.96 -13.32 -13.85
CA THR A 30 8.91 -12.92 -14.91
C THR A 30 10.34 -13.36 -14.60
N LEU A 31 10.69 -13.52 -13.32
CA LEU A 31 11.96 -14.06 -12.85
C LEU A 31 11.98 -15.60 -12.78
N ASN A 32 10.99 -16.26 -13.39
CA ASN A 32 10.83 -17.72 -13.44
C ASN A 32 10.55 -18.43 -12.10
N TYR A 33 10.07 -17.70 -11.10
CA TYR A 33 9.60 -18.24 -9.82
C TYR A 33 8.09 -18.51 -9.83
N ASP A 34 7.66 -19.58 -9.15
CA ASP A 34 6.27 -19.72 -8.75
C ASP A 34 6.05 -19.02 -7.41
N CYS A 35 4.87 -18.43 -7.22
CA CYS A 35 4.59 -17.56 -6.06
C CYS A 35 3.22 -17.86 -5.47
N ASP A 36 3.20 -18.41 -4.26
CA ASP A 36 1.97 -18.56 -3.48
C ASP A 36 1.78 -17.33 -2.59
N VAL A 37 0.61 -16.70 -2.68
CA VAL A 37 0.19 -15.68 -1.72
C VAL A 37 -0.30 -16.41 -0.48
N LEU A 38 0.44 -16.34 0.62
CA LEU A 38 0.16 -17.13 1.81
C LEU A 38 -0.72 -16.36 2.79
N CYS A 39 -1.81 -17.00 3.23
CA CYS A 39 -2.65 -16.51 4.29
C CYS A 39 -2.79 -17.55 5.41
N LEU A 40 -2.83 -17.06 6.65
CA LEU A 40 -2.96 -17.94 7.80
C LEU A 40 -4.42 -18.40 7.95
N SER A 41 -4.64 -19.71 7.94
CA SER A 41 -5.95 -20.32 8.17
C SER A 41 -6.57 -19.88 9.50
N GLU A 42 -5.73 -19.64 10.51
CA GLU A 42 -6.06 -19.15 11.85
C GLU A 42 -6.68 -17.74 11.84
N TYR A 43 -6.40 -16.94 10.82
CA TYR A 43 -7.00 -15.60 10.69
C TYR A 43 -8.32 -15.62 9.95
N GLN A 44 -8.58 -16.65 9.13
CA GLN A 44 -9.84 -16.81 8.42
C GLN A 44 -10.87 -17.59 9.23
N ARG A 45 -10.43 -18.55 10.05
CA ARG A 45 -11.32 -19.31 10.93
C ARG A 45 -11.73 -18.45 12.12
N ASN A 46 -13.04 -18.40 12.36
CA ASN A 46 -13.64 -17.70 13.49
C ASN A 46 -13.48 -18.50 14.80
N ASP A 47 -12.27 -19.00 15.05
CA ASP A 47 -11.98 -19.93 16.14
C ASP A 47 -11.96 -19.19 17.48
N ILE A 48 -12.75 -19.71 18.42
CA ILE A 48 -12.91 -19.13 19.76
C ILE A 48 -11.60 -19.14 20.54
N ILE A 49 -10.74 -20.14 20.32
CA ILE A 49 -9.43 -20.25 20.99
C ILE A 49 -8.52 -19.11 20.52
N ILE A 50 -8.54 -18.80 19.22
CA ILE A 50 -7.72 -17.72 18.64
C ILE A 50 -8.21 -16.35 19.15
N ARG A 51 -9.53 -16.16 19.24
CA ARG A 51 -10.12 -14.96 19.85
C ARG A 51 -9.69 -14.82 21.31
N LEU A 52 -9.72 -15.91 22.08
CA LEU A 52 -9.29 -15.92 23.47
C LEU A 52 -7.79 -15.61 23.59
N CYS A 53 -6.93 -16.21 22.77
CA CYS A 53 -5.49 -15.91 22.77
C CYS A 53 -5.20 -14.45 22.36
N LYS A 54 -5.92 -13.90 21.38
CA LYS A 54 -5.84 -12.48 21.01
C LYS A 54 -6.27 -11.60 22.17
N PHE A 55 -7.36 -11.95 22.85
CA PHE A 55 -7.88 -11.23 24.02
C PHE A 55 -6.90 -11.27 25.19
N VAL A 56 -6.34 -12.44 25.54
CA VAL A 56 -5.34 -12.58 26.60
C VAL A 56 -4.08 -11.77 26.29
N ARG A 57 -3.60 -11.79 25.03
CA ARG A 57 -2.47 -10.95 24.59
C ARG A 57 -2.78 -9.46 24.69
N LEU A 58 -4.01 -9.07 24.32
CA LEU A 58 -4.49 -7.70 24.41
C LEU A 58 -4.50 -7.23 25.87
N VAL A 59 -5.13 -8.01 26.77
CA VAL A 59 -5.21 -7.74 28.21
C VAL A 59 -3.82 -7.68 28.83
N GLY A 60 -2.95 -8.65 28.54
CA GLY A 60 -1.57 -8.65 29.01
C GLY A 60 -0.77 -7.41 28.54
N LYS A 61 -0.95 -6.98 27.29
CA LYS A 61 -0.34 -5.74 26.79
C LYS A 61 -0.93 -4.48 27.43
N ILE A 62 -2.23 -4.43 27.67
CA ILE A 62 -2.91 -3.34 28.39
C ILE A 62 -2.35 -3.20 29.81
N LEU A 63 -2.28 -4.31 30.57
CA LEU A 63 -1.78 -4.31 31.94
C LEU A 63 -0.30 -3.90 32.01
N ARG A 64 0.52 -4.35 31.06
CA ARG A 64 1.95 -4.05 31.02
C ARG A 64 2.26 -2.64 30.49
N TYR A 65 1.39 -2.10 29.64
CA TYR A 65 1.57 -0.80 29.00
C TYR A 65 0.25 -0.02 29.00
N PRO A 66 -0.06 0.75 30.06
CA PRO A 66 -1.30 1.54 30.14
C PRO A 66 -1.46 2.53 28.97
N SER A 67 -0.36 3.01 28.38
CA SER A 67 -0.37 3.84 27.17
C SER A 67 -0.89 3.12 25.91
N PHE A 68 -0.93 1.79 25.91
CA PHE A 68 -1.56 0.99 24.86
C PHE A 68 -3.08 1.16 24.84
N CYS A 69 -3.73 1.36 26.00
CA CYS A 69 -5.16 1.68 26.05
C CYS A 69 -5.49 2.97 25.29
N ILE A 70 -4.64 3.98 25.39
CA ILE A 70 -4.79 5.24 24.65
C ILE A 70 -4.64 4.99 23.15
N SER A 71 -3.69 4.13 22.75
CA SER A 71 -3.49 3.73 21.34
C SER A 71 -4.71 2.97 20.78
N LEU A 72 -5.27 2.04 21.57
CA LEU A 72 -6.47 1.27 21.21
C LEU A 72 -7.72 2.15 21.16
N ALA A 73 -7.91 3.05 22.12
CA ALA A 73 -9.02 3.98 22.16
C ALA A 73 -8.99 4.93 20.94
N LYS A 74 -7.81 5.47 20.62
CA LYS A 74 -7.57 6.21 19.37
C LYS A 74 -7.92 5.34 18.15
N SER A 75 -7.34 4.14 18.05
CA SER A 75 -7.62 3.21 16.93
C SER A 75 -9.08 2.82 16.79
N LYS A 76 -9.87 2.77 17.87
CA LYS A 76 -11.30 2.40 17.87
C LYS A 76 -12.20 3.58 17.55
N LEU A 77 -11.87 4.78 18.04
CA LEU A 77 -12.51 6.04 17.62
C LEU A 77 -12.33 6.26 16.10
N TYR A 78 -11.16 5.95 15.56
CA TYR A 78 -10.89 6.03 14.11
C TYR A 78 -11.40 4.82 13.31
N GLY A 79 -11.41 3.63 13.93
CA GLY A 79 -11.89 2.37 13.34
C GLY A 79 -13.40 2.30 13.17
N ASN A 80 -14.19 2.94 14.04
CA ASN A 80 -15.65 3.00 13.91
C ASN A 80 -16.12 3.87 12.72
N CYS A 81 -15.26 4.74 12.17
CA CYS A 81 -15.49 5.44 10.90
C CYS A 81 -14.98 4.66 9.67
N LEU A 82 -14.31 3.52 9.86
CA LEU A 82 -13.79 2.63 8.82
C LEU A 82 -14.72 1.44 8.58
N THR A 83 -16.04 1.60 8.78
CA THR A 83 -16.99 0.70 8.13
C THR A 83 -16.70 0.78 6.64
N THR A 84 -16.35 -0.33 6.01
CA THR A 84 -15.94 -0.32 4.60
C THR A 84 -17.10 0.21 3.77
N LYS A 85 -17.03 1.49 3.38
CA LYS A 85 -17.98 2.14 2.46
C LYS A 85 -17.90 1.59 1.04
N LEU A 86 -17.12 0.53 0.85
CA LEU A 86 -17.18 -0.34 -0.31
C LEU A 86 -18.57 -0.97 -0.37
N THR A 87 -19.18 -0.91 -1.55
CA THR A 87 -20.44 -1.60 -1.79
C THR A 87 -20.21 -3.11 -1.89
N THR A 88 -21.28 -3.87 -1.70
CA THR A 88 -21.25 -5.33 -1.87
C THR A 88 -20.75 -5.73 -3.25
N ARG A 89 -21.24 -5.06 -4.31
CA ARG A 89 -20.83 -5.33 -5.69
C ARG A 89 -19.33 -5.11 -5.92
N THR A 90 -18.80 -3.97 -5.46
CA THR A 90 -17.36 -3.70 -5.54
C THR A 90 -16.54 -4.78 -4.82
N ILE A 91 -16.98 -5.22 -3.64
CA ILE A 91 -16.32 -6.29 -2.88
C ILE A 91 -16.35 -7.61 -3.65
N GLU A 92 -17.47 -7.95 -4.29
CA GLU A 92 -17.62 -9.16 -5.10
C GLU A 92 -16.66 -9.15 -6.31
N GLU A 93 -16.57 -8.03 -7.02
CA GLU A 93 -15.66 -7.86 -8.16
C GLU A 93 -14.18 -7.96 -7.73
N MET A 94 -13.81 -7.32 -6.61
CA MET A 94 -12.49 -7.48 -5.99
C MET A 94 -12.20 -8.95 -5.63
N ASN A 95 -13.14 -9.64 -4.99
CA ASN A 95 -12.97 -11.03 -4.57
C ASN A 95 -12.85 -11.98 -5.77
N SER A 96 -13.61 -11.72 -6.83
CA SER A 96 -13.51 -12.44 -8.10
C SER A 96 -12.11 -12.33 -8.69
N PHE A 97 -11.55 -11.12 -8.71
CA PHE A 97 -10.16 -10.89 -9.14
C PHE A 97 -9.16 -11.63 -8.25
N VAL A 98 -9.26 -11.49 -6.93
CA VAL A 98 -8.36 -12.15 -5.96
C VAL A 98 -8.36 -13.67 -6.15
N LYS A 99 -9.55 -14.27 -6.29
CA LYS A 99 -9.70 -15.72 -6.49
C LYS A 99 -9.12 -16.18 -7.83
N SER A 100 -9.26 -15.37 -8.88
CA SER A 100 -8.86 -15.76 -10.23
C SER A 100 -7.37 -15.53 -10.50
N TYR A 101 -6.79 -14.44 -9.98
CA TYR A 101 -5.44 -14.00 -10.33
C TYR A 101 -4.42 -14.17 -9.19
N LEU A 102 -4.81 -13.87 -7.95
CA LEU A 102 -3.89 -13.97 -6.81
C LEU A 102 -3.81 -15.40 -6.27
N LYS A 103 -4.95 -16.09 -6.23
CA LYS A 103 -5.11 -17.48 -5.76
C LYS A 103 -4.41 -17.70 -4.40
N PRO A 104 -4.87 -17.02 -3.33
CA PRO A 104 -4.25 -17.14 -2.02
C PRO A 104 -4.34 -18.59 -1.52
N VAL A 105 -3.26 -19.05 -0.87
CA VAL A 105 -3.12 -20.39 -0.30
C VAL A 105 -3.24 -20.29 1.21
N GLU A 106 -4.31 -20.88 1.74
CA GLU A 106 -4.48 -21.04 3.17
C GLU A 106 -3.49 -22.06 3.73
N ILE A 107 -2.79 -21.67 4.79
CA ILE A 107 -1.84 -22.53 5.47
C ILE A 107 -1.83 -22.24 6.96
N SER A 108 -1.65 -23.26 7.80
CA SER A 108 -1.51 -23.04 9.24
C SER A 108 -0.09 -22.66 9.62
N ASN A 109 0.06 -21.88 10.69
CA ASN A 109 1.36 -21.51 11.23
C ASN A 109 2.16 -22.74 11.68
N LYS A 110 1.48 -23.79 12.15
CA LYS A 110 2.11 -25.07 12.51
C LYS A 110 2.75 -25.74 11.29
N VAL A 111 2.03 -25.78 10.15
CA VAL A 111 2.55 -26.35 8.91
C VAL A 111 3.69 -25.50 8.35
N LEU A 112 3.58 -24.17 8.39
CA LEU A 112 4.66 -23.28 7.96
C LEU A 112 5.96 -23.52 8.73
N LYS A 113 5.88 -23.64 10.06
CA LYS A 113 7.06 -23.89 10.89
C LYS A 113 7.68 -25.28 10.67
N LYS A 114 6.86 -26.29 10.39
CA LYS A 114 7.34 -27.68 10.24
C LYS A 114 7.85 -27.98 8.82
N ASP A 115 7.10 -27.54 7.82
CA ASP A 115 7.27 -27.95 6.43
C ASP A 115 7.49 -26.77 5.47
N GLY A 116 7.36 -25.52 5.93
CA GLY A 116 7.50 -24.34 5.08
C GLY A 116 8.85 -24.27 4.37
N GLU A 117 9.94 -24.56 5.07
CA GLU A 117 11.29 -24.55 4.50
C GLU A 117 11.48 -25.58 3.37
N LYS A 118 10.76 -26.71 3.44
CA LYS A 118 10.79 -27.76 2.41
C LYS A 118 9.93 -27.40 1.21
N ARG A 119 8.88 -26.59 1.42
CA ARG A 119 7.91 -26.20 0.39
C ARG A 119 8.31 -24.95 -0.38
N TYR A 120 9.13 -24.08 0.24
CA TYR A 120 9.51 -22.79 -0.33
C TYR A 120 11.01 -22.54 -0.21
N ASN A 121 11.59 -22.04 -1.31
CA ASN A 121 12.99 -21.64 -1.38
C ASN A 121 13.20 -20.36 -0.53
N LEU A 122 12.28 -19.41 -0.63
CA LEU A 122 12.32 -18.11 0.04
C LEU A 122 10.93 -17.67 0.47
N PHE A 123 10.89 -16.73 1.42
CA PHE A 123 9.70 -16.02 1.84
C PHE A 123 9.90 -14.52 1.70
N ILE A 124 8.87 -13.86 1.18
CA ILE A 124 8.86 -12.41 0.96
C ILE A 124 7.77 -11.77 1.80
N ALA A 125 8.15 -10.81 2.65
CA ALA A 125 7.24 -9.85 3.24
C ALA A 125 7.02 -8.76 2.19
N GLY A 126 5.90 -8.85 1.47
CA GLY A 126 5.58 -7.97 0.35
C GLY A 126 5.20 -6.56 0.79
N SER A 127 4.84 -5.71 -0.18
CA SER A 127 4.59 -4.30 0.09
C SER A 127 3.34 -4.07 0.95
N ASP A 128 2.91 -2.81 1.02
CA ASP A 128 1.84 -2.34 1.88
C ASP A 128 2.20 -2.28 3.38
N GLN A 129 1.24 -1.87 4.20
CA GLN A 129 1.40 -1.55 5.62
C GLN A 129 1.46 -2.79 6.54
N ILE A 130 2.05 -3.89 6.07
CA ILE A 130 2.10 -5.14 6.84
C ILE A 130 3.02 -5.07 8.06
N TRP A 131 3.92 -4.08 8.12
CA TRP A 131 4.78 -3.78 9.27
C TRP A 131 4.24 -2.62 10.11
N ASN A 132 2.96 -2.28 9.98
CA ASN A 132 2.34 -1.28 10.82
C ASN A 132 2.20 -1.77 12.28
N LEU A 133 2.97 -1.15 13.17
CA LEU A 133 3.08 -1.49 14.59
C LEU A 133 2.31 -0.55 15.51
N SER A 134 1.32 0.17 15.00
CA SER A 134 0.40 1.00 15.81
C SER A 134 -0.50 0.19 16.74
N SER A 135 -0.62 -1.11 16.50
CA SER A 135 -1.41 -2.05 17.28
C SER A 135 -0.56 -3.27 17.70
N LEU A 136 -1.12 -4.47 17.62
CA LEU A 136 -0.42 -5.69 18.02
C LEU A 136 0.68 -6.05 17.02
N PHE A 137 1.83 -6.48 17.55
CA PHE A 137 2.89 -7.10 16.76
C PHE A 137 2.43 -8.48 16.26
N TYR A 138 2.45 -8.67 14.94
CA TYR A 138 2.05 -9.91 14.28
C TYR A 138 3.27 -10.53 13.59
N SER A 139 3.90 -11.49 14.27
CA SER A 139 5.18 -12.08 13.84
C SER A 139 5.15 -12.74 12.46
N PHE A 140 3.96 -13.14 11.98
CA PHE A 140 3.75 -13.70 10.65
C PHE A 140 4.18 -12.73 9.53
N TYR A 141 3.84 -11.44 9.64
CA TYR A 141 4.22 -10.43 8.65
C TYR A 141 5.72 -10.10 8.67
N PHE A 142 6.44 -10.51 9.72
CA PHE A 142 7.90 -10.43 9.82
C PHE A 142 8.59 -11.75 9.46
N LEU A 143 7.86 -12.73 8.92
CA LEU A 143 8.39 -14.02 8.46
C LEU A 143 9.13 -14.83 9.53
N THR A 144 8.83 -14.61 10.81
CA THR A 144 9.59 -15.24 11.91
C THR A 144 9.41 -16.76 12.01
N PHE A 145 8.54 -17.33 11.19
CA PHE A 145 8.35 -18.79 11.06
C PHE A 145 9.38 -19.43 10.11
N ALA A 146 10.03 -18.64 9.26
CA ALA A 146 11.02 -19.11 8.29
C ALA A 146 12.46 -18.97 8.82
N PRO A 147 13.42 -19.74 8.32
CA PRO A 147 14.85 -19.51 8.59
C PRO A 147 15.30 -18.11 8.16
N ARG A 148 16.27 -17.51 8.85
CA ARG A 148 16.72 -16.12 8.64
C ARG A 148 17.16 -15.87 7.20
N GLU A 149 17.93 -16.79 6.65
CA GLU A 149 18.51 -16.75 5.31
C GLU A 149 17.46 -16.81 4.19
N LYS A 150 16.23 -17.22 4.52
CA LYS A 150 15.10 -17.29 3.59
C LYS A 150 14.15 -16.10 3.67
N ARG A 151 14.47 -15.05 4.45
CA ARG A 151 13.59 -13.88 4.68
C ARG A 151 14.05 -12.68 3.87
N ILE A 152 13.14 -12.13 3.07
CA ILE A 152 13.34 -10.88 2.33
C ILE A 152 12.15 -9.96 2.61
N SER A 153 12.40 -8.69 2.91
CA SER A 153 11.34 -7.67 2.85
C SER A 153 11.38 -6.96 1.51
N PHE A 154 10.21 -6.71 0.93
CA PHE A 154 10.05 -6.12 -0.40
C PHE A 154 9.06 -4.97 -0.35
N ALA A 155 9.60 -3.74 -0.30
CA ALA A 155 8.84 -2.49 -0.23
C ALA A 155 7.81 -2.44 0.92
N VAL A 156 8.12 -3.02 2.08
CA VAL A 156 7.18 -2.98 3.24
C VAL A 156 6.99 -1.55 3.73
N SER A 157 5.84 -1.28 4.36
CA SER A 157 5.53 0.02 4.94
C SER A 157 5.21 -0.11 6.42
N PHE A 158 5.74 0.83 7.22
CA PHE A 158 5.38 0.95 8.63
C PHE A 158 4.09 1.75 8.79
N GLY A 159 3.78 2.66 7.87
CA GLY A 159 2.55 3.47 7.94
C GLY A 159 2.49 4.45 9.12
N ILE A 160 3.57 4.55 9.90
CA ILE A 160 3.73 5.40 11.08
C ILE A 160 5.18 5.90 11.12
N SER A 161 5.41 7.10 11.65
CA SER A 161 6.74 7.68 11.78
C SER A 161 7.45 7.33 13.09
N GLN A 162 6.74 6.72 14.05
CA GLN A 162 7.28 6.37 15.36
C GLN A 162 6.74 5.02 15.83
N ILE A 163 7.64 4.16 16.29
CA ILE A 163 7.29 2.84 16.81
C ILE A 163 6.90 2.97 18.29
N PRO A 164 5.70 2.52 18.68
CA PRO A 164 5.28 2.54 20.07
C PRO A 164 6.23 1.74 20.96
N LYS A 165 6.53 2.25 22.17
CA LYS A 165 7.50 1.67 23.13
C LYS A 165 7.31 0.16 23.33
N TYR A 166 6.06 -0.31 23.35
CA TYR A 166 5.71 -1.71 23.60
C TYR A 166 6.05 -2.68 22.45
N ASN A 167 6.34 -2.19 21.24
CA ASN A 167 6.74 -3.01 20.09
C ASN A 167 8.23 -2.83 19.72
N GLN A 168 8.96 -1.88 20.34
CA GLN A 168 10.34 -1.55 19.96
C GLN A 168 11.32 -2.71 20.12
N LYS A 169 11.27 -3.44 21.25
CA LYS A 169 12.16 -4.58 21.50
C LYS A 169 11.90 -5.75 20.53
N GLU A 170 10.63 -6.04 20.27
CA GLU A 170 10.23 -7.09 19.32
C GLU A 170 10.68 -6.72 17.91
N LEU A 171 10.49 -5.46 17.49
CA LEU A 171 10.95 -4.94 16.20
C LEU A 171 12.48 -5.04 16.05
N GLN A 172 13.24 -4.53 17.03
CA GLN A 172 14.71 -4.58 16.99
C GLN A 172 15.21 -6.02 16.82
N LYS A 173 14.63 -6.97 17.56
CA LYS A 173 14.98 -8.38 17.41
C LYS A 173 14.75 -8.88 15.99
N VAL A 174 13.56 -8.68 15.43
CA VAL A 174 13.24 -9.26 14.12
C VAL A 174 14.00 -8.59 12.97
N LEU A 175 14.24 -7.28 13.01
CA LEU A 175 15.00 -6.59 11.96
C LEU A 175 16.46 -7.07 11.89
N ASN A 176 17.07 -7.38 13.03
CA ASN A 176 18.42 -7.95 13.08
C ASN A 176 18.49 -9.40 12.58
N GLU A 177 17.35 -10.06 12.34
CA GLU A 177 17.27 -11.40 11.75
C GLU A 177 17.01 -11.38 10.24
N TYR A 178 16.99 -10.20 9.60
CA TYR A 178 16.89 -10.07 8.14
C TYR A 178 18.28 -9.88 7.51
N ASN A 179 18.46 -10.47 6.32
CA ASN A 179 19.62 -10.18 5.47
C ASN A 179 19.30 -9.10 4.43
N TYR A 180 18.04 -9.03 3.98
CA TYR A 180 17.59 -8.11 2.94
C TYR A 180 16.35 -7.36 3.41
N ILE A 181 16.53 -6.08 3.74
CA ILE A 181 15.45 -5.17 4.10
C ILE A 181 15.28 -4.13 3.00
N SER A 182 14.07 -4.03 2.47
CA SER A 182 13.59 -2.85 1.76
C SER A 182 12.26 -2.36 2.30
N VAL A 183 12.11 -1.05 2.27
CA VAL A 183 10.95 -0.29 2.73
C VAL A 183 10.49 0.68 1.64
N ARG A 184 9.24 1.12 1.69
CA ARG A 184 8.62 1.93 0.62
C ARG A 184 8.80 3.45 0.76
N GLU A 185 8.98 3.90 2.00
CA GLU A 185 9.07 5.31 2.37
C GLU A 185 10.35 5.62 3.16
N GLU A 186 10.81 6.88 3.10
CA GLU A 186 12.08 7.29 3.74
C GLU A 186 11.97 7.23 5.27
N THR A 187 10.83 7.60 5.81
CA THR A 187 10.52 7.40 7.24
C THR A 187 10.66 5.94 7.68
N GLY A 188 10.43 4.97 6.79
CA GLY A 188 10.69 3.56 7.04
C GLY A 188 12.18 3.22 7.14
N VAL A 189 13.03 3.88 6.34
CA VAL A 189 14.49 3.73 6.39
C VAL A 189 15.00 4.22 7.73
N GLU A 190 14.54 5.40 8.16
CA GLU A 190 14.87 5.99 9.45
C GLU A 190 14.50 5.05 10.61
N ILE A 191 13.31 4.43 10.55
CA ILE A 191 12.88 3.44 11.55
C ILE A 191 13.83 2.25 11.57
N VAL A 192 14.17 1.66 10.41
CA VAL A 192 15.06 0.49 10.38
C VAL A 192 16.43 0.85 10.93
N LYS A 193 17.04 1.96 10.50
CA LYS A 193 18.34 2.44 11.00
C LYS A 193 18.32 2.72 12.52
N LYS A 194 17.19 3.18 13.06
CA LYS A 194 17.04 3.45 14.49
C LYS A 194 16.99 2.19 15.34
N TYR A 195 16.41 1.10 14.83
CA TYR A 195 16.16 -0.12 15.61
C TYR A 195 17.03 -1.30 15.18
N SER A 196 17.88 -1.14 14.16
CA SER A 196 18.71 -2.21 13.62
C SER A 196 19.93 -1.65 12.88
N ASN A 197 21.03 -2.41 12.90
CA ASN A 197 22.22 -2.13 12.09
C ASN A 197 22.17 -2.83 10.71
N THR A 198 21.08 -3.53 10.40
CA THR A 198 20.89 -4.19 9.11
C THR A 198 20.77 -3.14 7.99
N LYS A 199 21.46 -3.38 6.87
CA LYS A 199 21.35 -2.52 5.68
C LYS A 199 19.89 -2.51 5.18
N VAL A 200 19.43 -1.33 4.76
CA VAL A 200 18.06 -1.11 4.30
C VAL A 200 18.05 -0.28 3.02
N CYS A 201 17.22 -0.69 2.06
CA CYS A 201 16.96 0.07 0.84
C CYS A 201 15.58 0.70 0.90
N ARG A 202 15.46 1.94 0.43
CA ARG A 202 14.17 2.47 0.02
C ARG A 202 13.94 2.11 -1.44
N ILE A 203 12.85 1.39 -1.71
CA ILE A 203 12.41 1.05 -3.08
C ILE A 203 10.95 1.47 -3.26
N ALA A 204 10.53 1.80 -4.48
CA ALA A 204 9.13 2.12 -4.73
C ALA A 204 8.19 0.92 -4.53
N ASP A 205 6.89 1.22 -4.44
CA ASP A 205 5.82 0.23 -4.46
C ASP A 205 5.91 -0.65 -5.73
N PRO A 206 5.64 -1.96 -5.63
CA PRO A 206 5.73 -2.86 -6.77
C PRO A 206 4.77 -2.51 -7.90
N THR A 207 3.71 -1.73 -7.67
CA THR A 207 2.82 -1.23 -8.75
C THR A 207 3.57 -0.42 -9.82
N PHE A 208 4.70 0.21 -9.48
CA PHE A 208 5.54 0.93 -10.44
C PHE A 208 6.33 0.04 -11.39
N ILE A 209 6.44 -1.27 -11.13
CA ILE A 209 7.19 -2.19 -12.01
C ILE A 209 6.68 -2.16 -13.45
N TYR A 210 5.36 -1.97 -13.60
CA TYR A 210 4.64 -1.83 -14.84
C TYR A 210 4.57 -0.37 -15.28
N ASN A 211 4.79 -0.15 -16.56
CA ASN A 211 4.60 1.14 -17.19
C ASN A 211 3.11 1.41 -17.52
N ALA A 212 2.83 2.60 -18.04
CA ALA A 212 1.47 3.01 -18.37
C ALA A 212 0.80 2.07 -19.40
N ASP A 213 1.52 1.65 -20.43
CA ASP A 213 0.99 0.79 -21.49
C ASP A 213 0.70 -0.63 -21.00
N GLU A 214 1.55 -1.16 -20.11
CA GLU A 214 1.31 -2.46 -19.47
C GLU A 214 0.06 -2.42 -18.58
N TRP A 215 -0.17 -1.32 -17.86
CA TRP A 215 -1.40 -1.17 -17.08
C TRP A 215 -2.64 -0.90 -17.94
N ARG A 216 -2.48 -0.26 -19.11
CA ARG A 216 -3.56 -0.13 -20.11
C ARG A 216 -3.97 -1.49 -20.65
N ASP A 217 -3.02 -2.33 -21.02
CA ASP A 217 -3.32 -3.70 -21.47
C ASP A 217 -3.98 -4.52 -20.36
N PHE A 218 -3.51 -4.39 -19.11
CA PHE A 218 -4.13 -5.03 -17.95
C PHE A 218 -5.62 -4.68 -17.80
N ALA A 219 -6.01 -3.44 -18.08
CA ALA A 219 -7.35 -2.92 -17.85
C ALA A 219 -8.15 -2.64 -19.14
N LYS A 220 -7.72 -3.17 -20.29
CA LYS A 220 -8.29 -2.83 -21.61
C LYS A 220 -9.76 -3.19 -21.78
N ASP A 221 -10.20 -4.24 -21.09
CA ASP A 221 -11.58 -4.76 -21.15
C ASP A 221 -12.46 -4.20 -20.02
N ALA A 222 -11.94 -3.25 -19.21
CA ALA A 222 -12.70 -2.63 -18.13
C ALA A 222 -13.84 -1.76 -18.69
N VAL A 223 -15.01 -1.84 -18.06
CA VAL A 223 -16.15 -1.01 -18.45
C VAL A 223 -16.03 0.33 -17.72
N ILE A 224 -15.83 1.41 -18.48
CA ILE A 224 -15.67 2.77 -17.93
C ILE A 224 -16.67 3.76 -18.54
N PRO A 225 -16.90 4.91 -17.87
CA PRO A 225 -17.70 6.00 -18.43
C PRO A 225 -17.10 6.53 -19.74
N SER A 226 -17.94 6.85 -20.72
CA SER A 226 -17.52 7.35 -22.03
C SER A 226 -17.33 8.87 -22.06
N GLN A 227 -17.99 9.59 -21.15
CA GLN A 227 -17.83 11.04 -20.99
C GLN A 227 -16.50 11.38 -20.32
N LYS A 228 -16.08 12.65 -20.40
CA LYS A 228 -14.95 13.17 -19.63
C LYS A 228 -15.35 13.40 -18.18
N TYR A 229 -14.49 13.01 -17.23
CA TYR A 229 -14.80 13.10 -15.81
C TYR A 229 -13.59 13.44 -14.93
N ILE A 230 -13.93 13.88 -13.73
CA ILE A 230 -13.07 13.95 -12.57
C ILE A 230 -13.31 12.67 -11.77
N LEU A 231 -12.28 11.85 -11.60
CA LEU A 231 -12.33 10.69 -10.73
C LEU A 231 -12.09 11.12 -9.29
N VAL A 232 -12.98 10.73 -8.39
CA VAL A 232 -12.77 10.86 -6.95
C VAL A 232 -12.63 9.49 -6.32
N HIS A 233 -11.55 9.28 -5.57
CA HIS A 233 -11.32 8.03 -4.87
C HIS A 233 -10.72 8.33 -3.50
N PHE A 234 -11.54 8.24 -2.46
CA PHE A 234 -11.15 8.53 -1.10
C PHE A 234 -11.33 7.30 -0.20
N LEU A 235 -10.34 7.02 0.63
CA LEU A 235 -10.35 5.93 1.62
C LEU A 235 -11.01 6.37 2.93
N ASN A 236 -11.06 7.67 3.19
CA ASN A 236 -11.82 8.30 4.26
C ASN A 236 -12.86 9.27 3.67
N GLU A 237 -13.84 9.67 4.47
CA GLU A 237 -14.78 10.70 4.02
C GLU A 237 -14.00 11.97 3.62
N PRO A 238 -14.21 12.52 2.40
CA PRO A 238 -13.49 13.69 1.93
C PRO A 238 -13.86 14.92 2.76
N ASN A 239 -12.85 15.73 3.07
CA ASN A 239 -13.05 16.96 3.83
C ASN A 239 -13.62 18.10 2.97
N GLU A 240 -13.93 19.22 3.62
CA GLU A 240 -14.55 20.38 2.97
C GLU A 240 -13.70 20.93 1.82
N ILE A 241 -12.37 21.02 2.00
CA ILE A 241 -11.44 21.47 0.96
C ILE A 241 -11.53 20.58 -0.29
N ALA A 242 -11.62 19.26 -0.09
CA ALA A 242 -11.78 18.30 -1.19
C ALA A 242 -13.13 18.48 -1.90
N LEU A 243 -14.23 18.65 -1.16
CA LEU A 243 -15.56 18.87 -1.73
C LEU A 243 -15.65 20.20 -2.51
N GLU A 244 -15.09 21.28 -1.98
CA GLU A 244 -15.00 22.56 -2.67
C GLU A 244 -14.18 22.46 -3.96
N SER A 245 -13.05 21.75 -3.90
CA SER A 245 -12.19 21.50 -5.06
C SER A 245 -12.90 20.72 -6.16
N MET A 246 -13.64 19.66 -5.79
CA MET A 246 -14.47 18.88 -6.73
C MET A 246 -15.54 19.76 -7.38
N ALA A 247 -16.29 20.51 -6.58
CA ALA A 247 -17.37 21.37 -7.06
C ALA A 247 -16.84 22.47 -7.99
N TRP A 248 -15.71 23.08 -7.63
CA TRP A 248 -15.09 24.13 -8.43
C TRP A 248 -14.58 23.59 -9.78
N LEU A 249 -13.81 22.49 -9.78
CA LEU A 249 -13.30 21.89 -11.02
C LEU A 249 -14.43 21.42 -11.93
N SER A 250 -15.43 20.73 -11.37
CA SER A 250 -16.59 20.25 -12.12
C SER A 250 -17.32 21.40 -12.81
N LYS A 251 -17.57 22.50 -12.09
CA LYS A 251 -18.20 23.69 -12.65
C LYS A 251 -17.33 24.36 -13.70
N GLN A 252 -16.03 24.53 -13.41
CA GLN A 252 -15.16 25.34 -14.25
C GLN A 252 -14.80 24.66 -15.57
N LEU A 253 -14.70 23.33 -15.56
CA LEU A 253 -14.36 22.54 -16.74
C LEU A 253 -15.56 21.81 -17.35
N ASN A 254 -16.76 22.01 -16.78
CA ASN A 254 -17.99 21.34 -17.21
C ASN A 254 -17.85 19.80 -17.22
N LEU A 255 -17.18 19.24 -16.20
CA LEU A 255 -16.90 17.81 -16.07
C LEU A 255 -17.80 17.15 -15.02
N ASP A 256 -18.12 15.88 -15.25
CA ASP A 256 -18.83 15.07 -14.25
C ASP A 256 -17.86 14.59 -13.18
N VAL A 257 -18.35 14.41 -11.96
CA VAL A 257 -17.60 13.86 -10.83
C VAL A 257 -18.03 12.43 -10.60
N ILE A 258 -17.08 11.49 -10.67
CA ILE A 258 -17.36 10.07 -10.54
C ILE A 258 -16.61 9.50 -9.35
N ALA A 259 -17.34 8.97 -8.35
CA ALA A 259 -16.75 8.21 -7.26
C ALA A 259 -16.70 6.72 -7.60
N LEU A 260 -15.53 6.11 -7.38
CA LEU A 260 -15.35 4.67 -7.59
C LEU A 260 -15.23 3.93 -6.25
N GLY A 261 -16.07 2.92 -6.06
CA GLY A 261 -16.00 1.91 -5.01
C GLY A 261 -16.40 2.40 -3.61
N TYR A 262 -15.97 3.58 -3.18
CA TYR A 262 -16.27 4.15 -1.86
C TYR A 262 -17.39 5.18 -1.95
N LYS A 263 -18.55 4.88 -1.36
CA LYS A 263 -19.70 5.80 -1.35
C LYS A 263 -19.78 6.57 -0.03
N TYR A 264 -19.69 7.89 -0.09
CA TYR A 264 -19.92 8.79 1.04
C TYR A 264 -21.13 9.69 0.78
N ASP A 265 -21.95 9.91 1.80
CA ASP A 265 -23.18 10.70 1.69
C ASP A 265 -22.88 12.18 1.39
N VAL A 266 -21.68 12.66 1.77
CA VAL A 266 -21.23 14.02 1.45
C VAL A 266 -21.13 14.30 -0.05
N PHE A 267 -21.00 13.26 -0.89
CA PHE A 267 -20.99 13.44 -2.34
C PHE A 267 -22.34 13.85 -2.91
N ASP A 268 -23.45 13.58 -2.21
CA ASP A 268 -24.79 13.97 -2.68
C ASP A 268 -24.98 15.50 -2.73
N LYS A 269 -24.05 16.26 -2.12
CA LYS A 269 -23.99 17.73 -2.21
C LYS A 269 -23.47 18.21 -3.58
N LEU A 270 -22.89 17.34 -4.39
CA LEU A 270 -22.32 17.67 -5.70
C LEU A 270 -23.38 17.54 -6.80
N LYS A 271 -23.53 18.56 -7.65
CA LYS A 271 -24.59 18.63 -8.67
C LYS A 271 -24.45 17.65 -9.83
N ARG A 272 -23.23 17.23 -10.18
CA ARG A 272 -22.90 16.38 -11.36
C ARG A 272 -22.20 15.10 -10.94
N PHE A 273 -22.73 14.49 -9.90
CA PHE A 273 -22.12 13.36 -9.24
C PHE A 273 -22.71 12.04 -9.74
N THR A 274 -21.84 11.06 -9.94
CA THR A 274 -22.21 9.66 -10.19
C THR A 274 -21.35 8.76 -9.33
N PHE A 275 -21.98 7.77 -8.70
CA PHE A 275 -21.27 6.69 -8.03
C PHE A 275 -21.17 5.49 -8.97
N MET A 276 -20.02 4.85 -9.02
CA MET A 276 -19.77 3.66 -9.82
C MET A 276 -19.12 2.55 -8.98
N ASP A 277 -19.63 1.34 -9.16
CA ASP A 277 -18.98 0.12 -8.69
C ASP A 277 -17.88 -0.30 -9.66
N GLY A 278 -16.83 -0.94 -9.16
CA GLY A 278 -15.79 -1.48 -10.04
C GLY A 278 -14.76 -2.34 -9.32
N GLY A 279 -14.16 -3.27 -10.07
CA GLY A 279 -13.08 -4.10 -9.60
C GLY A 279 -11.71 -3.47 -9.83
N PRO A 280 -10.63 -4.26 -9.65
CA PRO A 280 -9.26 -3.80 -9.89
C PRO A 280 -9.00 -3.31 -11.33
N TRP A 281 -9.71 -3.82 -12.32
CA TRP A 281 -9.59 -3.37 -13.71
C TRP A 281 -10.19 -1.98 -13.91
N GLU A 282 -11.44 -1.78 -13.45
CA GLU A 282 -12.12 -0.49 -13.49
C GLU A 282 -11.31 0.57 -12.74
N TYR A 283 -10.73 0.23 -11.59
CA TYR A 283 -9.86 1.14 -10.85
C TYR A 283 -8.66 1.64 -11.65
N VAL A 284 -7.94 0.74 -12.33
CA VAL A 284 -6.79 1.11 -13.16
C VAL A 284 -7.24 1.90 -14.38
N SER A 285 -8.27 1.42 -15.09
CA SER A 285 -8.76 2.05 -16.32
C SER A 285 -9.36 3.44 -16.07
N MET A 286 -10.13 3.60 -15.00
CA MET A 286 -10.74 4.89 -14.68
C MET A 286 -9.71 5.95 -14.28
N ILE A 287 -8.61 5.55 -13.61
CA ILE A 287 -7.52 6.49 -13.35
C ILE A 287 -6.86 6.91 -14.67
N ASP A 288 -6.60 5.98 -15.59
CA ASP A 288 -5.99 6.31 -16.89
C ASP A 288 -6.91 7.10 -17.84
N HIS A 289 -8.23 7.10 -17.63
CA HIS A 289 -9.15 7.85 -18.51
C HIS A 289 -9.70 9.13 -17.87
N ALA A 290 -9.40 9.37 -16.59
CA ALA A 290 -9.79 10.61 -15.91
C ALA A 290 -9.04 11.83 -16.48
N GLU A 291 -9.75 12.96 -16.57
CA GLU A 291 -9.12 14.26 -16.81
C GLU A 291 -8.38 14.76 -15.56
N PHE A 292 -8.96 14.45 -14.39
CA PHE A 292 -8.41 14.75 -13.06
C PHE A 292 -8.68 13.63 -12.08
N VAL A 293 -7.74 13.38 -11.17
CA VAL A 293 -7.92 12.45 -10.05
C VAL A 293 -7.80 13.22 -8.73
N LEU A 294 -8.86 13.23 -7.92
CA LEU A 294 -8.87 13.82 -6.57
C LEU A 294 -8.93 12.69 -5.55
N THR A 295 -7.99 12.67 -4.60
CA THR A 295 -7.82 11.48 -3.74
C THR A 295 -7.13 11.77 -2.40
N ASP A 296 -7.27 10.87 -1.44
CA ASP A 296 -6.43 10.75 -0.23
C ASP A 296 -5.60 9.45 -0.23
N SER A 297 -5.58 8.75 -1.38
CA SER A 297 -5.03 7.41 -1.53
C SER A 297 -3.62 7.46 -2.09
N PHE A 298 -2.72 6.78 -1.39
CA PHE A 298 -1.34 6.57 -1.83
C PHE A 298 -1.28 5.87 -3.20
N HIS A 299 -2.08 4.82 -3.42
CA HIS A 299 -2.04 4.09 -4.69
C HIS A 299 -2.69 4.87 -5.83
N SER A 300 -3.77 5.63 -5.57
CA SER A 300 -4.36 6.48 -6.62
C SER A 300 -3.37 7.56 -7.06
N SER A 301 -2.56 8.08 -6.12
CA SER A 301 -1.46 9.01 -6.42
C SER A 301 -0.38 8.33 -7.27
N LEU A 302 0.07 7.12 -6.90
CA LEU A 302 1.05 6.35 -7.69
C LEU A 302 0.54 6.10 -9.12
N PHE A 303 -0.68 5.59 -9.28
CA PHE A 303 -1.24 5.33 -10.60
C PHE A 303 -1.39 6.62 -11.41
N SER A 304 -1.79 7.73 -10.80
CA SER A 304 -1.87 9.03 -11.47
C SER A 304 -0.50 9.49 -11.99
N ILE A 305 0.56 9.35 -11.18
CA ILE A 305 1.95 9.61 -11.61
C ILE A 305 2.33 8.69 -12.78
N ASN A 306 2.04 7.40 -12.66
CA ASN A 306 2.41 6.41 -13.66
C ASN A 306 1.73 6.63 -15.02
N PHE A 307 0.47 7.08 -15.01
CA PHE A 307 -0.32 7.40 -16.21
C PHE A 307 -0.16 8.85 -16.69
N ASN A 308 0.68 9.64 -16.03
CA ASN A 308 0.85 11.07 -16.28
C ASN A 308 -0.48 11.86 -16.23
N LYS A 309 -1.28 11.62 -15.18
CA LYS A 309 -2.58 12.26 -14.96
C LYS A 309 -2.45 13.44 -14.03
N ARG A 310 -3.26 14.47 -14.30
CA ARG A 310 -3.43 15.57 -13.35
C ARG A 310 -4.15 15.05 -12.12
N PHE A 311 -3.54 15.22 -10.96
CA PHE A 311 -4.12 14.74 -9.72
C PHE A 311 -3.86 15.69 -8.56
N PHE A 312 -4.73 15.61 -7.56
CA PHE A 312 -4.66 16.38 -6.33
C PHE A 312 -4.93 15.48 -5.13
N VAL A 313 -4.10 15.67 -4.11
CA VAL A 313 -4.14 14.90 -2.87
C VAL A 313 -4.69 15.77 -1.76
N PHE A 314 -5.51 15.18 -0.89
CA PHE A 314 -6.07 15.85 0.27
C PHE A 314 -5.73 15.09 1.56
N HIS A 315 -5.72 15.84 2.66
CA HIS A 315 -5.56 15.28 3.99
C HIS A 315 -6.77 14.45 4.43
N ARG A 316 -6.52 13.57 5.41
CA ARG A 316 -7.57 12.82 6.11
C ARG A 316 -7.83 13.48 7.45
N ASP A 317 -9.05 13.89 7.72
CA ASP A 317 -9.40 14.65 8.93
C ASP A 317 -9.18 13.86 10.24
N TYR A 318 -9.20 12.53 10.18
CA TYR A 318 -9.21 11.67 11.37
C TYR A 318 -7.89 10.96 11.69
N SER A 319 -6.77 11.30 11.06
CA SER A 319 -5.50 10.62 11.35
C SER A 319 -4.60 11.44 12.29
N VAL A 320 -4.60 11.09 13.60
CA VAL A 320 -3.58 11.56 14.57
C VAL A 320 -2.17 11.05 14.21
N SER A 321 -2.07 10.04 13.36
CA SER A 321 -0.82 9.61 12.75
C SER A 321 -0.71 10.16 11.34
N LYS A 322 0.49 10.63 11.00
CA LYS A 322 0.91 11.19 9.72
C LYS A 322 0.77 10.21 8.54
N GLN A 323 -0.43 9.70 8.21
CA GLN A 323 -0.68 8.96 6.97
C GLN A 323 -0.26 9.81 5.76
N THR A 324 -0.43 11.14 5.85
CA THR A 324 0.08 12.12 4.89
C THR A 324 1.57 11.96 4.63
N SER A 325 2.40 11.58 5.63
CA SER A 325 3.85 11.51 5.44
C SER A 325 4.27 10.60 4.28
N ARG A 326 3.55 9.50 4.01
CA ARG A 326 3.89 8.62 2.88
C ARG A 326 3.54 9.23 1.53
N ILE A 327 2.43 9.97 1.45
CA ILE A 327 2.06 10.65 0.22
C ILE A 327 2.94 11.88 0.03
N SER A 328 3.26 12.63 1.10
CA SER A 328 4.24 13.71 1.07
C SER A 328 5.63 13.21 0.63
N ASP A 329 6.12 12.10 1.18
CA ASP A 329 7.39 11.47 0.76
C ASP A 329 7.36 11.06 -0.72
N LEU A 330 6.20 10.62 -1.23
CA LEU A 330 6.00 10.31 -2.64
C LEU A 330 6.04 11.59 -3.49
N LEU A 331 5.23 12.59 -3.15
CA LEU A 331 5.13 13.84 -3.89
C LEU A 331 6.49 14.56 -3.95
N LYS A 332 7.19 14.65 -2.82
CA LYS A 332 8.53 15.24 -2.74
C LYS A 332 9.53 14.56 -3.65
N ARG A 333 9.47 13.22 -3.74
CA ARG A 333 10.35 12.41 -4.60
C ARG A 333 10.18 12.75 -6.08
N PHE A 334 8.98 13.16 -6.47
CA PHE A 334 8.64 13.53 -7.83
C PHE A 334 8.61 15.05 -8.06
N GLY A 335 8.98 15.86 -7.07
CA GLY A 335 8.93 17.33 -7.17
C GLY A 335 7.51 17.88 -7.29
N MET A 336 6.54 17.22 -6.64
CA MET A 336 5.10 17.47 -6.76
C MET A 336 4.45 17.86 -5.43
N ASP A 337 5.21 18.45 -4.49
CA ASP A 337 4.70 18.86 -3.18
C ASP A 337 3.44 19.74 -3.28
N ASN A 338 3.36 20.58 -4.32
CA ASN A 338 2.20 21.44 -4.61
C ASN A 338 0.90 20.68 -4.93
N ARG A 339 0.94 19.36 -5.16
CA ARG A 339 -0.25 18.54 -5.40
C ARG A 339 -0.99 18.16 -4.12
N LEU A 340 -0.39 18.37 -2.95
CA LEU A 340 -1.09 18.27 -1.67
C LEU A 340 -1.84 19.57 -1.41
N ILE A 341 -3.17 19.52 -1.46
CA ILE A 341 -4.03 20.70 -1.41
C ILE A 341 -4.47 20.98 0.03
N GLU A 342 -3.97 22.09 0.57
CA GLU A 342 -4.31 22.59 1.91
C GLU A 342 -5.45 23.62 1.88
N ASN A 343 -5.71 24.23 0.74
CA ASN A 343 -6.86 25.11 0.50
C ASN A 343 -7.20 25.12 -1.00
N VAL A 344 -8.45 25.47 -1.32
CA VAL A 344 -8.95 25.43 -2.70
C VAL A 344 -8.22 26.40 -3.64
N ASP A 345 -7.67 27.52 -3.14
CA ASP A 345 -7.04 28.53 -3.98
C ASP A 345 -5.70 28.06 -4.55
N ILE A 346 -4.93 27.24 -3.81
CA ILE A 346 -3.76 26.56 -4.36
C ILE A 346 -4.15 25.76 -5.61
N LEU A 347 -5.19 24.94 -5.51
CA LEU A 347 -5.68 24.14 -6.63
C LEU A 347 -6.10 25.03 -7.81
N LYS A 348 -6.83 26.11 -7.56
CA LYS A 348 -7.27 27.05 -8.63
C LYS A 348 -6.08 27.66 -9.39
N ASN A 349 -4.94 27.84 -8.74
CA ASN A 349 -3.74 28.39 -9.37
C ASN A 349 -2.99 27.36 -10.21
N ILE A 350 -3.03 26.07 -9.84
CA ILE A 350 -2.17 25.04 -10.44
C ILE A 350 -2.94 23.98 -11.25
N TYR A 351 -4.27 24.05 -11.35
CA TYR A 351 -5.08 22.97 -11.96
C TYR A 351 -4.73 22.64 -13.41
N LEU A 352 -4.17 23.59 -14.17
CA LEU A 352 -3.74 23.34 -15.55
C LEU A 352 -2.32 22.79 -15.65
N GLU A 353 -1.52 22.90 -14.58
CA GLU A 353 -0.13 22.45 -14.56
C GLU A 353 -0.06 20.94 -14.82
N TYR A 354 0.81 20.57 -15.75
CA TYR A 354 1.18 19.18 -16.00
C TYR A 354 2.15 18.69 -14.92
N LEU A 355 2.38 17.38 -14.88
CA LEU A 355 3.42 16.80 -14.04
C LEU A 355 4.82 17.27 -14.52
N PRO A 356 5.81 17.40 -13.62
CA PRO A 356 7.19 17.74 -13.98
C PRO A 356 7.75 16.83 -15.08
N GLU A 357 8.54 17.38 -16.00
CA GLU A 357 9.12 16.64 -17.13
C GLU A 357 10.02 15.48 -16.67
N GLU A 358 10.68 15.66 -15.53
CA GLU A 358 11.57 14.68 -14.90
C GLU A 358 10.84 13.45 -14.34
N THR A 359 9.49 13.47 -14.28
CA THR A 359 8.67 12.36 -13.77
C THR A 359 9.04 11.04 -14.43
N SER A 360 9.24 11.05 -15.75
CA SER A 360 9.61 9.86 -16.53
C SER A 360 10.99 9.30 -16.15
N VAL A 361 11.95 10.17 -15.86
CA VAL A 361 13.30 9.82 -15.42
C VAL A 361 13.27 9.20 -14.04
N VAL A 362 12.52 9.80 -13.11
CA VAL A 362 12.34 9.28 -11.75
C VAL A 362 11.67 7.90 -11.80
N LEU A 363 10.59 7.73 -12.57
CA LEU A 363 9.93 6.43 -12.76
C LEU A 363 10.90 5.35 -13.27
N LYS A 364 11.71 5.68 -14.29
CA LYS A 364 12.70 4.74 -14.83
C LYS A 364 13.73 4.31 -13.78
N LYS A 365 14.21 5.26 -12.96
CA LYS A 365 15.14 4.98 -11.86
C LYS A 365 14.49 4.10 -10.79
N GLU A 366 13.28 4.42 -10.36
CA GLU A 366 12.55 3.62 -9.35
C GLU A 366 12.32 2.18 -9.83
N ARG A 367 11.91 2.00 -11.09
CA ARG A 367 11.75 0.67 -11.70
C ARG A 367 13.05 -0.13 -11.75
N ALA A 368 14.16 0.51 -12.09
CA ALA A 368 15.47 -0.14 -12.11
C ALA A 368 15.87 -0.59 -10.70
N THR A 369 15.67 0.26 -9.69
CA THR A 369 15.97 -0.07 -8.29
C THR A 369 15.12 -1.24 -7.79
N ILE A 370 13.82 -1.29 -8.12
CA ILE A 370 12.95 -2.42 -7.74
C ILE A 370 13.50 -3.73 -8.33
N ARG A 371 13.84 -3.74 -9.63
CA ARG A 371 14.36 -4.93 -10.33
C ARG A 371 15.71 -5.38 -9.76
N ASP A 372 16.65 -4.46 -9.58
CA ASP A 372 17.96 -4.75 -8.98
C ASP A 372 17.81 -5.36 -7.59
N TYR A 373 17.02 -4.73 -6.71
CA TYR A 373 16.86 -5.19 -5.34
C TYR A 373 16.31 -6.62 -5.29
N ILE A 374 15.22 -6.91 -6.02
CA ILE A 374 14.59 -8.23 -5.92
C ILE A 374 15.44 -9.33 -6.56
N GLN A 375 16.08 -9.05 -7.71
CA GLN A 375 16.92 -10.03 -8.41
C GLN A 375 18.14 -10.40 -7.56
N LYS A 376 18.79 -9.41 -6.95
CA LYS A 376 19.97 -9.64 -6.11
C LYS A 376 19.61 -10.28 -4.79
N SER A 377 18.53 -9.83 -4.13
CA SER A 377 18.10 -10.42 -2.86
C SER A 377 17.73 -11.89 -2.98
N ILE A 378 17.04 -12.28 -4.07
CA ILE A 378 16.68 -13.68 -4.34
C ILE A 378 17.91 -14.54 -4.65
N SER A 379 18.89 -14.01 -5.38
CA SER A 379 20.13 -14.71 -5.75
C SER A 379 21.20 -14.69 -4.66
N GLY A 380 20.93 -14.08 -3.49
CA GLY A 380 21.90 -13.96 -2.40
C GLY A 380 23.03 -12.95 -2.67
N GLN A 381 22.85 -12.04 -3.62
CA GLN A 381 23.79 -10.96 -3.97
C GLN A 381 23.43 -9.65 -3.25
N ILE A 382 24.39 -8.74 -3.12
CA ILE A 382 24.22 -7.44 -2.46
C ILE A 382 23.51 -6.45 -3.41
N PRO A 383 22.28 -5.98 -3.10
CA PRO A 383 21.59 -4.94 -3.87
C PRO A 383 22.43 -3.67 -4.03
N GLN A 384 22.34 -3.00 -5.19
CA GLN A 384 23.12 -1.78 -5.45
C GLN A 384 22.78 -0.65 -4.47
N CYS A 385 21.52 -0.56 -4.05
CA CYS A 385 21.06 0.43 -3.08
C CYS A 385 21.67 0.23 -1.67
N PHE A 386 22.24 -0.93 -1.35
CA PHE A 386 23.02 -1.13 -0.11
C PHE A 386 24.43 -0.55 -0.17
N LEU A 387 24.92 -0.21 -1.36
CA LEU A 387 26.27 0.35 -1.58
C LEU A 387 26.23 1.88 -1.66
N GLN A 388 25.12 2.45 -2.12
CA GLN A 388 24.99 3.91 -2.30
C GLN A 388 25.03 4.69 -0.97
N GLY A 389 24.72 4.05 0.17
CA GLY A 389 24.77 4.70 1.49
C GLY A 389 26.15 4.78 2.14
N GLU A 390 27.21 4.22 1.53
CA GLU A 390 28.58 4.29 2.06
C GLU A 390 29.36 5.51 1.55
N ASN A 391 28.93 6.14 0.45
CA ASN A 391 29.63 7.28 -0.16
C ASN A 391 29.21 8.65 0.40
N ASP A 392 28.12 8.73 1.16
CA ASP A 392 27.66 9.99 1.78
C ASP A 392 28.18 10.17 3.22
N ALA A 393 29.08 9.28 3.67
CA ALA A 393 29.64 9.24 5.03
C ALA A 393 31.15 9.51 5.11
N THR A 394 31.75 9.97 4.01
CA THR A 394 33.12 10.50 3.91
C THR A 394 33.08 11.91 3.39
#